data_AF-A0AAN7TZM5-F1
#
_entry.id   AF-A0AAN7TZM5-F1
#
_cell.length_a   1.000
_cell.length_b   1.000
_cell.length_c   1.000
_cell.angle_alpha   90.00
_cell.angle_beta   90.00
_cell.angle_gamma   90.00
#
_symmetry.space_group_name_H-M   'P 1'
#
loop_
_entity.id
_entity.type
_entity.pdbx_description
1 polymer ?
#
loop_
_entity_poly.entity_id
_entity_poly.type
_entity_poly.pdbx_seq_one_letter_code
_entity_poly.pdbx_strand_id
1 'polypeptide(L)'
;MKKIVLFITILLVLLFIGKIESHSFMKCVDWDFGSNSCAAYPRNFKFYEQQGDGFLFQRGKFTKPYPTDLGQSCGPAQRRSSLITNLYSSKHPMGNFQAGQKICPQWPARNHALALRAGTVSFYLSPRMTADAGSDPSQDVFFQHLIHSSPFGNCTKYYENTNNATCTACFDLPMDISPGLYILQFFWEFNPKEYYLTCADVMISSGSGYHYHEPSPRRPSREDLQREEMERDQEEQAKRRKRQNEEYLEIQREKEREEMQRDIERKAAAEEARKHKSTVFQHIMRDGQLERDFSSASWGPYSKREVEYYETRPILGNVLFFKCADGSNCLSSKGKRTLNINILGYREIIENTQVNLLTKGEKIPLSISLETFIDSSFIDDGDSYNTIRIPLERFFRNEFYAVTLSGYDDSNSDIIRVEAISLSN
;
A
#
# COMPACT_ATOMS: atom_id res chain seq x y z
N MET A 1 25.76 20.06 21.70
CA MET A 1 26.32 19.41 20.49
C MET A 1 25.38 18.39 19.82
N LYS A 2 24.95 17.30 20.46
CA LYS A 2 24.12 16.25 19.82
C LYS A 2 22.84 16.75 19.12
N LYS A 3 22.12 17.71 19.72
CA LYS A 3 20.90 18.30 19.13
C LYS A 3 21.17 19.13 17.87
N ILE A 4 22.33 19.81 17.80
CA ILE A 4 22.72 20.63 16.65
C ILE A 4 23.12 19.73 15.48
N VAL A 5 23.87 18.65 15.75
CA VAL A 5 24.22 17.66 14.73
C VAL A 5 22.97 17.01 14.14
N LEU A 6 22.02 16.58 14.98
CA LEU A 6 20.76 15.99 14.52
C LEU A 6 19.95 16.96 13.64
N PHE A 7 19.86 18.23 14.04
CA PHE A 7 19.15 19.26 13.26
C PHE A 7 19.79 19.49 11.88
N ILE A 8 21.11 19.59 11.82
CA ILE A 8 21.86 19.75 10.55
C ILE A 8 21.70 18.52 9.67
N THR A 9 21.75 17.30 10.24
CA THR A 9 21.53 16.07 9.48
C THR A 9 20.12 16.00 8.90
N ILE A 10 19.09 16.34 9.67
CA ILE A 10 17.70 16.38 9.17
C ILE A 10 17.56 17.42 8.06
N LEU A 11 18.13 18.62 8.23
CA LEU A 11 18.09 19.68 7.22
C LEU A 11 18.77 19.23 5.91
N LEU A 12 19.94 18.58 6.00
CA LEU A 12 20.63 18.04 4.84
C LEU A 12 19.80 16.94 4.16
N VAL A 13 19.23 16.00 4.92
CA VAL A 13 18.37 14.94 4.35
C VAL A 13 17.15 15.54 3.63
N LEU A 14 16.50 16.55 4.21
CA LEU A 14 15.36 17.24 3.58
C LEU A 14 15.77 17.98 2.30
N LEU A 15 16.96 18.58 2.26
CA LEU A 15 17.50 19.21 1.05
C LEU A 15 17.82 18.19 -0.06
N PHE A 16 18.15 16.94 0.29
CA PHE A 16 18.40 15.87 -0.68
C PHE A 16 17.13 15.17 -1.17
N ILE A 17 16.07 15.10 -0.36
CA ILE A 17 14.79 14.46 -0.76
C ILE A 17 14.14 15.21 -1.94
N GLY A 18 14.36 16.51 -2.08
CA GLY A 18 13.83 17.32 -3.18
C GLY A 18 14.47 17.10 -4.56
N LYS A 19 15.50 16.25 -4.69
CA LYS A 19 16.22 16.04 -5.96
C LYS A 19 16.01 14.67 -6.61
N ILE A 20 15.15 13.82 -6.07
CA ILE A 20 14.84 12.52 -6.67
C ILE A 20 13.75 12.73 -7.72
N GLU A 21 14.16 13.28 -8.86
CA GLU A 21 13.26 13.58 -9.97
C GLU A 21 13.37 12.46 -11.02
N SER A 22 12.65 11.36 -10.80
CA SER A 22 12.63 10.19 -11.67
C SER A 22 11.49 10.29 -12.69
N HIS A 23 11.71 11.04 -13.77
CA HIS A 23 10.76 11.14 -14.87
C HIS A 23 11.37 10.59 -16.15
N SER A 24 10.73 9.58 -16.75
CA SER A 24 11.12 9.09 -18.08
C SER A 24 10.41 9.90 -19.17
N PHE A 25 11.08 10.05 -20.31
CA PHE A 25 10.63 10.82 -21.46
C PHE A 25 11.42 10.36 -22.68
N MET A 26 10.87 10.55 -23.88
CA MET A 26 11.65 10.31 -25.11
C MET A 26 12.72 11.39 -25.22
N LYS A 27 14.00 10.98 -25.18
CA LYS A 27 15.17 11.86 -25.30
C LYS A 27 15.56 12.05 -26.77
N CYS A 28 15.39 11.02 -27.58
CA CYS A 28 15.70 11.03 -29.00
C CYS A 28 14.57 10.35 -29.77
N VAL A 29 14.20 10.91 -30.92
CA VAL A 29 13.22 10.30 -31.84
C VAL A 29 13.89 9.29 -32.75
N ASP A 30 15.10 9.59 -33.21
CA ASP A 30 15.85 8.71 -34.11
C ASP A 30 17.33 8.72 -33.76
N TRP A 31 17.75 7.69 -33.03
CA TRP A 31 19.12 7.51 -32.61
C TRP A 31 19.93 6.78 -33.66
N ASP A 32 21.01 7.40 -34.09
CA ASP A 32 21.99 6.77 -34.97
C ASP A 32 23.09 6.12 -34.14
N PHE A 33 23.09 4.78 -34.16
CA PHE A 33 24.08 3.97 -33.47
C PHE A 33 25.49 4.10 -34.07
N GLY A 34 25.62 4.41 -35.36
CA GLY A 34 26.90 4.57 -36.03
C GLY A 34 27.60 5.88 -35.63
N SER A 35 26.87 6.99 -35.63
CA SER A 35 27.40 8.30 -35.19
C SER A 35 27.30 8.54 -33.68
N ASN A 36 26.61 7.66 -32.94
CA ASN A 36 26.32 7.81 -31.51
C ASN A 36 25.70 9.19 -31.20
N SER A 37 24.78 9.60 -32.08
CA SER A 37 24.13 10.90 -32.01
C SER A 37 22.65 10.79 -32.37
N CYS A 38 21.90 11.83 -32.05
CA CYS A 38 20.46 11.85 -32.27
C CYS A 38 20.13 12.68 -33.51
N ALA A 39 19.47 12.07 -34.50
CA ALA A 39 19.13 12.71 -35.77
C ALA A 39 17.85 13.55 -35.70
N ALA A 40 16.96 13.26 -34.74
CA ALA A 40 15.68 13.94 -34.58
C ALA A 40 15.26 14.03 -33.11
N TYR A 41 14.71 15.16 -32.70
CA TYR A 41 14.42 15.44 -31.29
C TYR A 41 12.93 15.67 -31.01
N PRO A 42 12.47 15.47 -29.76
CA PRO A 42 11.16 15.94 -29.33
C PRO A 42 11.04 17.46 -29.31
N ARG A 43 9.81 17.98 -29.37
CA ARG A 43 9.54 19.43 -29.34
C ARG A 43 10.24 20.12 -28.17
N ASN A 44 10.77 21.32 -28.42
CA ASN A 44 11.34 22.19 -27.40
C ASN A 44 12.56 21.60 -26.67
N PHE A 45 13.38 20.78 -27.36
CA PHE A 45 14.55 20.13 -26.76
C PHE A 45 15.66 21.08 -26.31
N LYS A 46 15.80 22.23 -26.96
CA LYS A 46 16.75 23.29 -26.58
C LYS A 46 16.65 23.73 -25.11
N PHE A 47 15.46 23.70 -24.51
CA PHE A 47 15.29 24.12 -23.11
C PHE A 47 15.82 23.07 -22.11
N TYR A 48 15.82 21.79 -22.48
CA TYR A 48 16.39 20.74 -21.63
C TYR A 48 17.90 20.93 -21.41
N GLU A 49 18.64 21.35 -22.42
CA GLU A 49 20.07 21.62 -22.26
C GLU A 49 20.34 22.80 -21.31
N GLN A 50 19.44 23.78 -21.27
CA GLN A 50 19.60 24.98 -20.46
C GLN A 50 19.22 24.77 -19.00
N GLN A 51 18.23 23.90 -18.73
CA GLN A 51 17.61 23.76 -17.42
C GLN A 51 17.81 22.38 -16.78
N GLY A 52 18.43 21.44 -17.50
CA GLY A 52 18.69 20.09 -17.04
C GLY A 52 17.41 19.32 -16.70
N ASP A 53 17.52 18.43 -15.72
CA ASP A 53 16.41 17.56 -15.29
C ASP A 53 15.29 18.33 -14.54
N GLY A 54 15.56 19.53 -14.02
CA GLY A 54 14.58 20.37 -13.31
C GLY A 54 13.47 20.97 -14.20
N PHE A 55 13.52 20.69 -15.51
CA PHE A 55 12.52 21.12 -16.50
C PHE A 55 11.67 19.96 -17.06
N LEU A 56 11.85 18.74 -16.54
CA LEU A 56 11.16 17.55 -17.03
C LEU A 56 9.66 17.58 -16.75
N PHE A 57 9.23 18.31 -15.72
CA PHE A 57 7.81 18.58 -15.41
C PHE A 57 7.07 19.33 -16.53
N GLN A 58 7.81 20.06 -17.38
CA GLN A 58 7.21 20.86 -18.45
C GLN A 58 7.16 20.10 -19.79
N ARG A 59 8.11 19.18 -20.02
CA ARG A 59 8.22 18.51 -21.32
C ARG A 59 7.40 17.24 -21.40
N GLY A 60 7.31 16.44 -20.33
CA GLY A 60 6.37 15.33 -20.27
C GLY A 60 5.07 15.72 -19.58
N LYS A 61 3.92 15.20 -20.02
CA LYS A 61 2.77 15.18 -19.10
C LYS A 61 3.12 14.16 -18.03
N PHE A 62 3.25 14.62 -16.80
CA PHE A 62 3.39 13.80 -15.61
C PHE A 62 2.13 13.96 -14.78
N THR A 63 1.49 12.86 -14.42
CA THR A 63 0.19 12.90 -13.73
C THR A 63 0.24 12.78 -12.22
N LYS A 64 1.40 12.55 -11.59
CA LYS A 64 1.52 12.42 -10.12
C LYS A 64 1.27 13.74 -9.37
N PRO A 65 0.96 13.68 -8.06
CA PRO A 65 0.95 12.50 -7.18
C PRO A 65 -0.37 11.71 -7.18
N TYR A 66 -1.38 12.14 -7.92
CA TYR A 66 -2.69 11.50 -7.93
C TYR A 66 -3.01 10.93 -9.30
N PRO A 67 -3.75 9.82 -9.38
CA PRO A 67 -4.38 9.41 -10.63
C PRO A 67 -5.12 10.59 -11.27
N THR A 68 -4.74 11.00 -12.48
CA THR A 68 -5.47 12.02 -13.23
C THR A 68 -5.86 11.49 -14.59
N ASP A 69 -6.96 12.01 -15.13
CA ASP A 69 -7.39 11.67 -16.48
C ASP A 69 -6.33 12.07 -17.49
N LEU A 70 -6.25 11.32 -18.60
CA LEU A 70 -5.25 11.48 -19.66
C LEU A 70 -5.22 12.86 -20.29
N GLY A 71 -6.26 13.67 -20.13
CA GLY A 71 -6.23 15.11 -20.42
C GLY A 71 -5.65 15.44 -21.80
N GLN A 72 -4.72 16.38 -21.85
CA GLN A 72 -4.01 16.76 -23.08
C GLN A 72 -2.94 15.72 -23.46
N SER A 73 -2.80 15.43 -24.76
CA SER A 73 -1.94 14.37 -25.31
C SER A 73 -0.43 14.69 -25.27
N CYS A 74 -0.06 15.97 -25.29
CA CYS A 74 1.33 16.42 -25.19
C CYS A 74 1.56 17.20 -23.89
N GLY A 75 2.78 17.11 -23.36
CA GLY A 75 3.18 17.84 -22.16
C GLY A 75 3.01 19.37 -22.30
N PRO A 76 2.81 20.12 -21.21
CA PRO A 76 2.48 21.56 -21.27
C PRO A 76 3.44 22.42 -22.13
N ALA A 77 4.75 22.18 -22.05
CA ALA A 77 5.76 22.84 -22.87
C ALA A 77 6.08 22.12 -24.19
N GLN A 78 5.34 21.06 -24.52
CA GLN A 78 5.37 20.42 -25.83
C GLN A 78 4.10 20.69 -26.65
N ARG A 79 3.18 21.50 -26.12
CA ARG A 79 1.97 21.89 -26.84
C ARG A 79 2.32 22.69 -28.07
N ARG A 80 1.55 22.47 -29.12
CA ARG A 80 1.60 23.28 -30.33
C ARG A 80 0.87 24.62 -30.11
N SER A 81 1.49 25.51 -29.33
CA SER A 81 1.01 26.89 -29.10
C SER A 81 1.72 27.93 -29.97
N SER A 82 2.70 27.50 -30.77
CA SER A 82 3.47 28.35 -31.68
C SER A 82 3.75 27.61 -32.99
N LEU A 83 4.24 28.33 -34.00
CA LEU A 83 4.68 27.74 -35.26
C LEU A 83 5.72 26.64 -35.00
N ILE A 84 5.61 25.51 -35.71
CA ILE A 84 6.52 24.35 -35.55
C ILE A 84 7.99 24.76 -35.61
N THR A 85 8.34 25.69 -36.50
CA THR A 85 9.70 26.20 -36.65
C THR A 85 10.29 26.73 -35.34
N ASN A 86 9.47 27.23 -34.42
CA ASN A 86 9.91 27.76 -33.14
C ASN A 86 10.14 26.66 -32.08
N LEU A 87 9.60 25.47 -32.29
CA LEU A 87 9.72 24.32 -31.39
C LEU A 87 11.04 23.57 -31.59
N TYR A 88 11.74 23.85 -32.68
CA TYR A 88 12.97 23.17 -33.09
C TYR A 88 14.13 24.15 -33.25
N SER A 89 15.33 23.62 -33.46
CA SER A 89 16.53 24.40 -33.78
C SER A 89 17.41 23.61 -34.74
N SER A 90 18.46 24.24 -35.29
CA SER A 90 19.46 23.53 -36.09
C SER A 90 20.20 22.44 -35.30
N LYS A 91 20.39 22.62 -33.99
CA LYS A 91 21.02 21.64 -33.09
C LYS A 91 20.06 20.51 -32.69
N HIS A 92 18.77 20.81 -32.59
CA HIS A 92 17.72 19.84 -32.23
C HIS A 92 16.63 19.85 -33.30
N PRO A 93 16.90 19.27 -34.48
CA PRO A 93 15.98 19.32 -35.60
C PRO A 93 14.74 18.45 -35.40
N MET A 94 13.69 18.79 -36.14
CA MET A 94 12.50 17.97 -36.35
C MET A 94 12.86 16.73 -37.19
N GLY A 95 12.16 15.61 -36.98
CA GLY A 95 12.36 14.41 -37.79
C GLY A 95 11.91 14.60 -39.24
N ASN A 96 12.74 14.16 -40.19
CA ASN A 96 12.40 14.07 -41.61
C ASN A 96 12.64 12.64 -42.04
N PHE A 97 11.57 11.91 -42.34
CA PHE A 97 11.60 10.47 -42.57
C PHE A 97 10.93 10.10 -43.89
N GLN A 98 11.12 8.85 -44.31
CA GLN A 98 10.40 8.22 -45.41
C GLN A 98 9.44 7.17 -44.87
N ALA A 99 8.33 6.94 -45.58
CA ALA A 99 7.48 5.77 -45.34
C ALA A 99 8.33 4.48 -45.41
N GLY A 100 8.15 3.56 -44.46
CA GLY A 100 8.98 2.35 -44.36
C GLY A 100 10.36 2.54 -43.71
N GLN A 101 10.77 3.77 -43.41
CA GLN A 101 12.08 4.00 -42.77
C GLN A 101 12.09 3.47 -41.34
N LYS A 102 13.17 2.77 -40.98
CA LYS A 102 13.50 2.41 -39.61
C LYS A 102 13.88 3.65 -38.81
N ILE A 103 13.23 3.86 -37.67
CA ILE A 103 13.61 4.87 -36.67
C ILE A 103 13.92 4.22 -35.33
N CYS A 104 14.79 4.84 -34.55
CA CYS A 104 15.22 4.30 -33.25
C CYS A 104 15.04 5.29 -32.08
N PRO A 105 13.81 5.45 -31.54
CA PRO A 105 13.60 6.27 -30.35
C PRO A 105 14.37 5.80 -29.11
N GLN A 106 14.86 6.76 -28.32
CA GLN A 106 15.55 6.51 -27.04
C GLN A 106 14.94 7.25 -25.87
N TRP A 107 15.00 6.64 -24.69
CA TRP A 107 14.59 7.22 -23.41
C TRP A 107 15.53 6.77 -22.27
N PRO A 108 15.69 7.57 -21.20
CA PRO A 108 16.44 7.16 -20.03
C PRO A 108 15.61 6.21 -19.16
N ALA A 109 16.26 5.18 -18.62
CA ALA A 109 15.61 4.21 -17.74
C ALA A 109 15.21 4.78 -16.38
N ARG A 110 16.01 5.72 -15.84
CA ARG A 110 15.77 6.38 -14.54
C ARG A 110 15.42 5.39 -13.43
N ASN A 111 16.27 4.39 -13.18
CA ASN A 111 16.10 3.26 -12.25
C ASN A 111 15.06 2.20 -12.65
N HIS A 112 14.26 2.43 -13.69
CA HIS A 112 13.19 1.50 -14.08
C HIS A 112 13.60 0.44 -15.10
N ALA A 113 14.88 0.35 -15.48
CA ALA A 113 15.38 -0.66 -16.42
C ALA A 113 15.07 -2.11 -15.98
N LEU A 114 15.09 -2.37 -14.67
CA LEU A 114 14.84 -3.67 -14.06
C LEU A 114 13.53 -3.75 -13.29
N ALA A 115 12.71 -2.69 -13.31
CA ALA A 115 11.46 -2.71 -12.59
C ALA A 115 10.50 -3.69 -13.28
N LEU A 116 10.09 -4.75 -12.57
CA LEU A 116 9.15 -5.76 -13.09
C LEU A 116 7.85 -5.12 -13.63
N ARG A 117 7.41 -4.05 -12.98
CA ARG A 117 6.23 -3.26 -13.36
C ARG A 117 6.49 -2.19 -14.42
N ALA A 118 7.69 -2.08 -14.98
CA ALA A 118 8.00 -1.05 -15.99
C ALA A 118 7.14 -1.20 -17.25
N GLY A 119 6.56 -2.37 -17.51
CA GLY A 119 5.57 -2.56 -18.57
C GLY A 119 6.12 -2.24 -19.95
N THR A 120 5.29 -1.58 -20.77
CA THR A 120 5.59 -1.27 -22.17
C THR A 120 5.56 0.23 -22.44
N VAL A 121 6.48 0.68 -23.27
CA VAL A 121 6.35 1.96 -23.97
C VAL A 121 5.57 1.71 -25.26
N SER A 122 4.67 2.63 -25.59
CA SER A 122 3.94 2.64 -26.85
C SER A 122 4.25 3.92 -27.64
N PHE A 123 4.28 3.78 -28.96
CA PHE A 123 4.51 4.84 -29.91
C PHE A 123 3.26 4.98 -30.77
N TYR A 124 2.64 6.15 -30.71
CA TYR A 124 1.46 6.50 -31.48
C TYR A 124 1.81 7.57 -32.49
N LEU A 125 1.23 7.50 -33.68
CA LEU A 125 1.42 8.51 -34.72
C LEU A 125 0.07 9.17 -34.99
N SER A 126 -0.02 10.49 -34.90
CA SER A 126 -1.28 11.18 -35.17
C SER A 126 -1.82 10.88 -36.58
N PRO A 127 -3.07 11.23 -36.88
CA PRO A 127 -3.47 11.51 -38.26
C PRO A 127 -2.58 12.59 -38.88
N ARG A 128 -2.58 12.67 -40.22
CA ARG A 128 -1.85 13.71 -40.95
C ARG A 128 -2.29 15.09 -40.49
N MET A 129 -1.36 15.87 -39.98
CA MET A 129 -1.57 17.24 -39.54
C MET A 129 -1.43 18.21 -40.70
N THR A 130 -2.19 19.29 -40.65
CA THR A 130 -1.94 20.45 -41.49
C THR A 130 -0.88 21.34 -40.85
N ALA A 131 -0.18 22.15 -41.64
CA ALA A 131 0.86 23.05 -41.12
C ALA A 131 0.29 24.12 -40.17
N ASP A 132 -0.95 24.53 -40.41
CA ASP A 132 -1.74 25.52 -39.67
C ASP A 132 -2.52 24.93 -38.49
N ALA A 133 -2.46 23.62 -38.24
CA ALA A 133 -3.13 23.02 -37.09
C ALA A 133 -2.64 23.67 -35.78
N GLY A 134 -3.56 24.37 -35.11
CA GLY A 134 -3.29 25.15 -33.90
C GLY A 134 -3.38 24.36 -32.59
N SER A 135 -3.65 23.06 -32.65
CA SER A 135 -3.78 22.19 -31.48
C SER A 135 -3.32 20.77 -31.78
N ASP A 136 -2.88 20.08 -30.73
CA ASP A 136 -2.55 18.65 -30.79
C ASP A 136 -3.84 17.80 -30.79
N PRO A 137 -3.87 16.63 -31.44
CA PRO A 137 -4.97 15.68 -31.34
C PRO A 137 -5.23 15.25 -29.90
N SER A 138 -6.45 14.82 -29.58
CA SER A 138 -6.75 14.25 -28.26
C SER A 138 -6.00 12.93 -28.04
N GLN A 139 -5.89 12.50 -26.78
CA GLN A 139 -5.28 11.20 -26.47
C GLN A 139 -6.04 10.02 -27.10
N ASP A 140 -7.37 10.09 -27.18
CA ASP A 140 -8.19 9.05 -27.82
C ASP A 140 -7.86 8.91 -29.31
N VAL A 141 -7.55 10.02 -29.98
CA VAL A 141 -7.09 9.99 -31.38
C VAL A 141 -5.74 9.29 -31.49
N PHE A 142 -4.79 9.56 -30.57
CA PHE A 142 -3.52 8.85 -30.56
C PHE A 142 -3.70 7.35 -30.34
N PHE A 143 -4.55 6.93 -29.40
CA PHE A 143 -4.77 5.51 -29.10
C PHE A 143 -5.34 4.69 -30.26
N GLN A 144 -5.94 5.34 -31.26
CA GLN A 144 -6.40 4.68 -32.49
C GLN A 144 -5.28 4.44 -33.52
N HIS A 145 -4.08 5.00 -33.30
CA HIS A 145 -2.98 5.01 -34.27
C HIS A 145 -1.66 4.52 -33.64
N LEU A 146 -1.73 3.35 -32.98
CA LEU A 146 -0.54 2.67 -32.48
C LEU A 146 0.33 2.21 -33.66
N ILE A 147 1.60 2.59 -33.65
CA ILE A 147 2.56 2.14 -34.68
C ILE A 147 3.60 1.18 -34.12
N HIS A 148 3.89 1.23 -32.83
CA HIS A 148 4.83 0.29 -32.20
C HIS A 148 4.66 0.23 -30.68
N SER A 149 5.00 -0.91 -30.08
CA SER A 149 5.16 -1.05 -28.63
C SER A 149 6.39 -1.90 -28.31
N SER A 150 7.10 -1.55 -27.25
CA SER A 150 8.30 -2.25 -26.79
C SER A 150 8.31 -2.34 -25.26
N PRO A 151 8.93 -3.38 -24.66
CA PRO A 151 9.23 -3.36 -23.23
C PRO A 151 9.99 -2.09 -22.86
N PHE A 152 9.58 -1.41 -21.78
CA PHE A 152 10.27 -0.21 -21.31
C PHE A 152 11.73 -0.50 -20.94
N GLY A 153 11.97 -1.67 -20.33
CA GLY A 153 13.28 -2.14 -19.86
C GLY A 153 14.24 -2.59 -20.97
N ASN A 154 13.96 -2.34 -22.25
CA ASN A 154 14.89 -2.64 -23.34
C ASN A 154 16.08 -1.67 -23.36
N CYS A 155 16.93 -1.78 -22.34
CA CYS A 155 17.99 -0.82 -22.04
C CYS A 155 19.38 -1.45 -22.13
N THR A 156 20.34 -0.67 -22.59
CA THR A 156 21.75 -1.05 -22.61
C THR A 156 22.44 -0.60 -21.32
N LYS A 157 23.45 -1.35 -20.88
CA LYS A 157 24.31 -1.03 -19.72
C LYS A 157 23.57 -0.81 -18.39
N TYR A 158 22.37 -1.37 -18.23
CA TYR A 158 21.60 -1.22 -16.99
C TYR A 158 22.28 -1.81 -15.76
N TYR A 159 23.18 -2.79 -15.95
CA TYR A 159 23.97 -3.39 -14.87
C TYR A 159 25.04 -2.44 -14.30
N GLU A 160 25.45 -1.41 -15.05
CA GLU A 160 26.44 -0.43 -14.58
C GLU A 160 25.77 0.64 -13.72
N ASN A 161 24.67 1.20 -14.23
CA ASN A 161 23.89 2.22 -13.54
C ASN A 161 22.47 2.29 -14.13
N THR A 162 21.50 1.76 -13.40
CA THR A 162 20.09 1.77 -13.82
C THR A 162 19.48 3.17 -13.98
N ASN A 163 20.04 4.20 -13.33
CA ASN A 163 19.58 5.58 -13.52
C ASN A 163 19.98 6.14 -14.89
N ASN A 164 21.18 5.78 -15.36
CA ASN A 164 21.76 6.31 -16.59
C ASN A 164 21.66 5.36 -17.78
N ALA A 165 21.04 4.19 -17.59
CA ALA A 165 20.82 3.23 -18.67
C ALA A 165 19.96 3.86 -19.76
N THR A 166 20.39 3.69 -21.01
CA THR A 166 19.67 4.18 -22.18
C THR A 166 18.84 3.05 -22.75
N CYS A 167 17.54 3.27 -22.82
CA CYS A 167 16.57 2.37 -23.42
C CYS A 167 16.28 2.78 -24.86
N THR A 168 16.06 1.81 -25.74
CA THR A 168 15.81 2.05 -27.16
C THR A 168 14.72 1.11 -27.66
N ALA A 169 13.92 1.57 -28.61
CA ALA A 169 13.11 0.73 -29.49
C ALA A 169 13.44 1.14 -30.92
N CYS A 170 13.54 0.17 -31.83
CA CYS A 170 13.69 0.47 -33.25
C CYS A 170 12.57 -0.22 -34.02
N PHE A 171 11.92 0.52 -34.91
CA PHE A 171 10.80 0.03 -35.70
C PHE A 171 10.70 0.79 -37.02
N ASP A 172 10.06 0.17 -38.01
CA ASP A 172 9.82 0.77 -39.31
C ASP A 172 8.53 1.60 -39.27
N LEU A 173 8.56 2.78 -39.87
CA LEU A 173 7.34 3.56 -40.11
C LEU A 173 6.42 2.81 -41.08
N PRO A 174 5.08 2.91 -40.96
CA PRO A 174 4.17 2.25 -41.90
C PRO A 174 4.50 2.61 -43.35
N MET A 175 4.51 1.63 -44.25
CA MET A 175 4.85 1.86 -45.67
C MET A 175 3.73 2.60 -46.43
N ASP A 176 2.49 2.44 -45.98
CA ASP A 176 1.27 3.00 -46.57
C ASP A 176 0.92 4.39 -46.03
N ILE A 177 1.78 4.98 -45.20
CA ILE A 177 1.55 6.32 -44.67
C ILE A 177 1.63 7.38 -45.77
N SER A 178 0.62 8.23 -45.85
CA SER A 178 0.60 9.33 -46.79
C SER A 178 1.69 10.36 -46.46
N PRO A 179 2.33 11.01 -47.44
CA PRO A 179 3.27 12.08 -47.17
C PRO A 179 2.61 13.24 -46.41
N GLY A 180 3.33 13.82 -45.46
CA GLY A 180 2.88 14.97 -44.68
C GLY A 180 3.50 15.09 -43.31
N LEU A 181 2.98 16.05 -42.55
CA LEU A 181 3.37 16.31 -41.17
C LEU A 181 2.56 15.45 -40.21
N TYR A 182 3.21 14.87 -39.21
CA TYR A 182 2.62 14.03 -38.17
C TYR A 182 3.19 14.37 -36.80
N ILE A 183 2.54 13.87 -35.75
CA ILE A 183 3.04 13.91 -34.38
C ILE A 183 3.29 12.48 -33.93
N LEU A 184 4.54 12.17 -33.59
CA LEU A 184 4.92 10.95 -32.90
C LEU A 184 4.81 11.17 -31.39
N GLN A 185 4.03 10.34 -30.72
CA GLN A 185 3.86 10.33 -29.28
C GLN A 185 4.53 9.09 -28.67
N PHE A 186 5.52 9.33 -27.82
CA PHE A 186 5.97 8.37 -26.82
C PHE A 186 4.98 8.37 -25.65
N PHE A 187 4.48 7.20 -25.30
CA PHE A 187 3.54 6.99 -24.21
C PHE A 187 4.02 5.86 -23.31
N TRP A 188 4.07 6.12 -22.01
CA TRP A 188 4.42 5.12 -21.02
C TRP A 188 3.53 5.27 -19.79
N GLU A 189 2.86 4.19 -19.40
CA GLU A 189 2.13 4.09 -18.13
C GLU A 189 2.94 3.23 -17.17
N PHE A 190 3.53 3.84 -16.14
CA PHE A 190 4.38 3.11 -15.20
C PHE A 190 3.56 2.44 -14.08
N ASN A 191 2.61 3.18 -13.52
CA ASN A 191 1.60 2.68 -12.61
C ASN A 191 0.22 3.02 -13.18
N PRO A 192 -0.85 2.33 -12.77
CA PRO A 192 -2.19 2.68 -13.18
C PRO A 192 -2.45 4.18 -12.98
N LYS A 193 -2.78 4.87 -14.07
CA LYS A 193 -3.04 6.32 -14.14
C LYS A 193 -1.83 7.23 -13.93
N GLU A 194 -0.62 6.67 -14.00
CA GLU A 194 0.65 7.39 -13.97
C GLU A 194 1.30 7.39 -15.36
N TYR A 195 1.02 8.44 -16.11
CA TYR A 195 1.38 8.56 -17.51
C TYR A 195 2.61 9.45 -17.69
N TYR A 196 3.44 9.06 -18.63
CA TYR A 196 4.59 9.79 -19.15
C TYR A 196 4.43 9.89 -20.66
N LEU A 197 4.44 11.12 -21.14
CA LEU A 197 4.10 11.45 -22.52
C LEU A 197 5.19 12.32 -23.12
N THR A 198 5.57 12.11 -24.36
CA THR A 198 6.47 13.02 -25.09
C THR A 198 6.10 13.07 -26.56
N CYS A 199 5.95 14.27 -27.11
CA CYS A 199 5.59 14.51 -28.50
C CYS A 199 6.76 15.05 -29.32
N ALA A 200 6.83 14.58 -30.57
CA ALA A 200 7.71 15.07 -31.61
C ALA A 200 6.94 15.25 -32.91
N ASP A 201 7.09 16.39 -33.57
CA ASP A 201 6.68 16.56 -34.96
C ASP A 201 7.64 15.80 -35.87
N VAL A 202 7.09 15.15 -36.90
CA VAL A 202 7.83 14.41 -37.91
C VAL A 202 7.25 14.72 -39.29
N MET A 203 8.11 15.05 -40.25
CA MET A 203 7.74 15.16 -41.66
C MET A 203 8.02 13.83 -42.34
N ILE A 204 6.99 13.22 -42.93
CA ILE A 204 7.12 11.97 -43.64
C ILE A 204 6.95 12.24 -45.13
N SER A 205 7.95 11.89 -45.91
CA SER A 205 7.93 11.96 -47.37
C SER A 205 7.48 10.63 -47.95
N SER A 206 7.02 10.63 -49.20
CA SER A 206 6.82 9.39 -49.94
C SER A 206 8.16 8.67 -49.99
N GLY A 207 8.22 7.45 -49.45
CA GLY A 207 9.32 6.57 -49.80
C GLY A 207 9.28 6.47 -51.32
N SER A 208 10.30 6.99 -52.01
CA SER A 208 10.53 6.63 -53.40
C SER A 208 10.61 5.12 -53.35
N GLY A 209 9.56 4.43 -53.81
CA GLY A 209 9.41 3.00 -53.61
C GLY A 209 10.74 2.36 -53.90
N TYR A 210 11.46 1.99 -52.84
CA TYR A 210 12.55 1.07 -52.96
C TYR A 210 11.80 -0.21 -53.32
N HIS A 211 11.50 -0.35 -54.61
CA HIS A 211 11.48 -1.64 -55.23
C HIS A 211 12.80 -2.23 -54.79
N TYR A 212 12.74 -3.10 -53.80
CA TYR A 212 13.75 -4.11 -53.63
C TYR A 212 13.88 -4.70 -55.02
N HIS A 213 14.92 -4.27 -55.74
CA HIS A 213 15.43 -5.07 -56.84
C HIS A 213 15.91 -6.31 -56.13
N GLU A 214 15.03 -7.31 -56.06
CA GLU A 214 15.36 -8.64 -55.63
C GLU A 214 16.63 -9.01 -56.41
N PRO A 215 17.80 -9.05 -55.76
CA PRO A 215 19.03 -9.30 -56.47
C PRO A 215 18.86 -10.65 -57.16
N SER A 216 18.93 -10.65 -58.49
CA SER A 216 18.85 -11.87 -59.29
C SER A 216 19.71 -12.95 -58.63
N PRO A 217 19.17 -14.15 -58.34
CA PRO A 217 19.72 -15.07 -57.36
C PRO A 217 21.19 -15.39 -57.66
N ARG A 218 22.09 -14.65 -57.01
CA ARG A 218 23.49 -15.00 -56.97
C ARG A 218 23.59 -16.21 -56.06
N ARG A 219 24.28 -17.25 -56.54
CA ARG A 219 24.68 -18.38 -55.68
C ARG A 219 25.34 -17.79 -54.42
N PRO A 220 24.86 -18.15 -53.21
CA PRO A 220 25.46 -17.70 -51.96
C PRO A 220 26.96 -17.98 -52.01
N SER A 221 27.78 -16.97 -51.75
CA SER A 221 29.21 -17.18 -51.56
C SER A 221 29.44 -18.00 -50.28
N ARG A 222 30.63 -18.57 -50.12
CA ARG A 222 31.00 -19.28 -48.88
C ARG A 222 30.91 -18.36 -47.65
N GLU A 223 31.16 -17.07 -47.83
CA GLU A 223 31.03 -16.06 -46.76
C GLU A 223 29.56 -15.80 -46.41
N ASP A 224 28.66 -15.80 -47.40
CA ASP A 224 27.22 -15.64 -47.16
C ASP A 224 26.65 -16.82 -46.35
N LEU A 225 27.07 -18.05 -46.68
CA LEU A 225 26.67 -19.25 -45.93
C LEU A 225 27.19 -19.21 -44.48
N GLN A 226 28.42 -18.75 -44.25
CA GLN A 226 28.97 -18.58 -42.90
C GLN A 226 28.25 -17.50 -42.11
N ARG A 227 27.84 -16.40 -42.76
CA ARG A 227 27.06 -15.33 -42.13
C ARG A 227 25.67 -15.83 -41.75
N GLU A 228 25.00 -16.55 -42.64
CA GLU A 228 23.69 -17.14 -42.37
C GLU A 228 23.74 -18.18 -41.23
N GLU A 229 24.79 -18.99 -41.16
CA GLU A 229 25.03 -19.89 -40.03
C GLU A 229 25.24 -19.13 -38.72
N MET A 230 26.06 -18.07 -38.73
CA MET A 230 26.28 -17.23 -37.56
C MET A 230 25.00 -16.51 -37.11
N GLU A 231 24.19 -16.03 -38.03
CA GLU A 231 22.90 -15.38 -37.74
C GLU A 231 21.91 -16.38 -37.14
N ARG A 232 21.83 -17.61 -37.66
CA ARG A 232 21.03 -18.69 -37.07
C ARG A 232 21.48 -19.02 -35.65
N ASP A 233 22.79 -19.13 -35.42
CA ASP A 233 23.35 -19.38 -34.08
C ASP A 233 23.04 -18.23 -33.11
N GLN A 234 23.15 -16.98 -33.58
CA GLN A 234 22.79 -15.80 -32.78
C GLN A 234 21.29 -15.76 -32.47
N GLU A 235 20.43 -16.07 -33.44
CA GLU A 235 18.98 -16.13 -33.25
C GLU A 235 18.62 -17.26 -32.27
N GLU A 236 19.25 -18.42 -32.37
CA GLU A 236 19.05 -19.53 -31.45
C GLU A 236 19.51 -19.16 -30.04
N GLN A 237 20.67 -18.53 -29.88
CA GLN A 237 21.14 -18.02 -28.60
C GLN A 237 20.19 -16.97 -28.01
N ALA A 238 19.65 -16.06 -28.83
CA ALA A 238 18.68 -15.07 -28.40
C ALA A 238 17.37 -15.74 -27.93
N LYS A 239 16.88 -16.75 -28.66
CA LYS A 239 15.71 -17.56 -28.25
C LYS A 239 15.96 -18.30 -26.94
N ARG A 240 17.14 -18.90 -26.75
CA ARG A 240 17.53 -19.57 -25.49
C ARG A 240 17.56 -18.59 -24.31
N ARG A 241 18.18 -17.42 -24.48
CA ARG A 241 18.20 -16.36 -23.45
C ARG A 241 16.81 -15.84 -23.12
N LYS A 242 15.94 -15.68 -24.12
CA LYS A 242 14.55 -15.27 -23.92
C LYS A 242 13.79 -16.28 -23.04
N ARG A 243 13.91 -17.58 -23.35
CA ARG A 243 13.30 -18.66 -22.54
C ARG A 243 13.82 -18.67 -21.10
N GLN A 244 15.14 -18.54 -20.91
CA GLN A 244 15.74 -18.46 -19.57
C GLN A 244 15.24 -17.24 -18.78
N ASN A 245 15.08 -16.09 -19.43
CA ASN A 245 14.52 -14.90 -18.79
C ASN A 245 13.03 -15.08 -18.44
N GLU A 246 12.24 -15.70 -19.32
CA GLU A 246 10.82 -16.02 -19.06
C GLU A 246 10.68 -16.97 -17.87
N GLU A 247 11.48 -18.05 -17.81
CA GLU A 247 11.52 -19.00 -16.71
C GLU A 247 11.93 -18.33 -15.38
N TYR A 248 12.97 -17.49 -15.41
CA TYR A 248 13.38 -16.72 -14.24
C TYR A 248 12.26 -15.80 -13.73
N LEU A 249 11.54 -15.15 -14.64
CA LEU A 249 10.41 -14.27 -14.32
C LEU A 249 9.26 -15.04 -13.69
N GLU A 250 8.98 -16.25 -14.18
CA GLU A 250 7.96 -17.14 -13.63
C GLU A 250 8.28 -17.58 -12.20
N ILE A 251 9.54 -17.95 -11.94
CA ILE A 251 10.04 -18.28 -10.59
C ILE A 251 9.88 -17.09 -9.63
N GLN A 252 10.17 -15.86 -10.09
CA GLN A 252 9.97 -14.65 -9.26
C GLN A 252 8.49 -14.42 -8.94
N ARG A 253 7.59 -14.55 -9.92
CA ARG A 253 6.14 -14.44 -9.71
C ARG A 253 5.62 -15.50 -8.74
N GLU A 254 6.16 -16.71 -8.77
CA GLU A 254 5.81 -17.76 -7.82
C GLU A 254 6.24 -17.41 -6.39
N LYS A 255 7.48 -16.93 -6.21
CA LYS A 255 7.96 -16.46 -4.89
C LYS A 255 7.12 -15.30 -4.32
N GLU A 256 6.73 -14.35 -5.18
CA GLU A 256 5.85 -13.24 -4.76
C GLU A 256 4.46 -13.75 -4.35
N ARG A 257 3.89 -14.73 -5.07
CA ARG A 257 2.62 -15.36 -4.70
C ARG A 257 2.72 -16.10 -3.36
N GLU A 258 3.81 -16.83 -3.12
CA GLU A 258 4.06 -17.49 -1.84
C GLU A 258 4.25 -16.49 -0.68
N GLU A 259 4.96 -15.39 -0.91
CA GLU A 259 5.13 -14.34 0.10
C GLU A 259 3.80 -13.65 0.42
N MET A 260 3.00 -13.33 -0.60
CA MET A 260 1.66 -12.78 -0.43
C MET A 260 0.74 -13.72 0.34
N GLN A 261 0.77 -15.02 0.03
CA GLN A 261 0.00 -16.04 0.75
C GLN A 261 0.41 -16.12 2.23
N ARG A 262 1.72 -16.10 2.53
CA ARG A 262 2.23 -16.06 3.90
C ARG A 262 1.80 -14.80 4.65
N ASP A 263 1.73 -13.65 3.99
CA ASP A 263 1.25 -12.41 4.61
C ASP A 263 -0.26 -12.46 4.92
N ILE A 264 -1.06 -13.04 4.01
CA ILE A 264 -2.49 -13.29 4.23
C ILE A 264 -2.68 -14.20 5.46
N GLU A 265 -1.94 -15.31 5.54
CA GLU A 265 -2.00 -16.23 6.67
C GLU A 265 -1.57 -15.57 7.99
N ARG A 266 -0.50 -14.77 7.99
CA ARG A 266 -0.06 -14.01 9.17
C ARG A 266 -1.12 -13.02 9.62
N LYS A 267 -1.77 -12.32 8.69
CA LYS A 267 -2.86 -11.38 9.00
C LYS A 267 -4.09 -12.09 9.56
N ALA A 268 -4.49 -13.22 8.96
CA ALA A 268 -5.59 -14.03 9.46
C ALA A 268 -5.32 -14.55 10.88
N ALA A 269 -4.12 -15.09 11.12
CA ALA A 269 -3.70 -15.55 12.45
C ALA A 269 -3.65 -14.40 13.48
N ALA A 270 -3.19 -13.22 13.06
CA ALA A 270 -3.18 -12.04 13.94
C ALA A 270 -4.60 -11.53 14.25
N GLU A 271 -5.53 -11.62 13.30
CA GLU A 271 -6.94 -11.27 13.52
C GLU A 271 -7.63 -12.28 14.44
N GLU A 272 -7.38 -13.57 14.25
CA GLU A 272 -7.88 -14.65 15.14
C GLU A 272 -7.33 -14.49 16.57
N ALA A 273 -6.04 -14.20 16.71
CA ALA A 273 -5.42 -13.89 18.00
C ALA A 273 -6.00 -12.61 18.64
N ARG A 274 -6.47 -11.63 17.84
CA ARG A 274 -7.18 -10.45 18.36
C ARG A 274 -8.60 -10.76 18.80
N LYS A 275 -9.33 -11.64 18.09
CA LYS A 275 -10.67 -12.09 18.49
C LYS A 275 -10.66 -12.78 19.85
N HIS A 276 -9.57 -13.44 20.23
CA HIS A 276 -9.42 -14.10 21.53
C HIS A 276 -8.90 -13.19 22.66
N LYS A 277 -8.56 -11.92 22.38
CA LYS A 277 -7.93 -11.02 23.36
C LYS A 277 -8.88 -10.08 24.12
N SER A 278 -10.20 -10.20 23.96
CA SER A 278 -11.16 -9.31 24.65
C SER A 278 -12.40 -9.98 25.25
N THR A 279 -12.30 -11.24 25.67
CA THR A 279 -13.35 -11.89 26.48
C THR A 279 -12.90 -11.94 27.92
N VAL A 280 -13.45 -11.06 28.76
CA VAL A 280 -13.40 -11.25 30.22
C VAL A 280 -14.10 -12.56 30.51
N PHE A 281 -13.35 -13.51 31.09
CA PHE A 281 -13.92 -14.76 31.57
C PHE A 281 -14.35 -14.58 33.02
N GLN A 282 -15.61 -14.85 33.32
CA GLN A 282 -16.08 -15.00 34.69
C GLN A 282 -15.99 -16.50 35.04
N HIS A 283 -15.60 -16.82 36.27
CA HIS A 283 -15.42 -18.21 36.72
C HIS A 283 -16.26 -18.44 37.98
N ILE A 284 -17.00 -19.54 38.02
CA ILE A 284 -17.60 -20.04 39.28
C ILE A 284 -16.68 -21.11 39.83
N MET A 285 -16.29 -20.95 41.09
CA MET A 285 -15.48 -21.94 41.80
C MET A 285 -16.29 -22.53 42.96
N ARG A 286 -16.26 -23.86 43.08
CA ARG A 286 -16.84 -24.62 44.18
C ARG A 286 -15.73 -25.41 44.86
N ASP A 287 -15.54 -25.22 46.17
CA ASP A 287 -14.49 -25.91 46.95
C ASP A 287 -13.08 -25.82 46.35
N GLY A 288 -12.76 -24.69 45.70
CA GLY A 288 -11.47 -24.49 45.04
C GLY A 288 -11.33 -25.16 43.66
N GLN A 289 -12.39 -25.77 43.12
CA GLN A 289 -12.44 -26.29 41.75
C GLN A 289 -13.28 -25.39 40.83
N LEU A 290 -12.80 -25.19 39.61
CA LEU A 290 -13.49 -24.44 38.55
C LEU A 290 -14.69 -25.26 38.05
N GLU A 291 -15.91 -24.76 38.27
CA GLU A 291 -17.15 -25.47 37.91
C GLU A 291 -17.66 -25.08 36.51
N ARG A 292 -17.48 -23.81 36.10
CA ARG A 292 -17.91 -23.33 34.78
C ARG A 292 -17.17 -22.06 34.33
N ASP A 293 -16.87 -21.99 33.02
CA ASP A 293 -16.33 -20.81 32.33
C ASP A 293 -17.46 -20.01 31.65
N PHE A 294 -17.42 -18.68 31.76
CA PHE A 294 -18.33 -17.78 31.04
C PHE A 294 -17.54 -16.85 30.12
N SER A 295 -17.97 -16.71 28.87
CA SER A 295 -17.28 -15.91 27.84
C SER A 295 -18.09 -14.68 27.43
N SER A 296 -18.54 -13.85 28.37
CA SER A 296 -19.12 -12.54 28.02
C SER A 296 -19.12 -11.56 29.20
N ALA A 297 -18.12 -10.67 29.27
CA ALA A 297 -18.31 -9.39 29.95
C ALA A 297 -17.60 -8.26 29.18
N SER A 298 -18.37 -7.20 28.91
CA SER A 298 -17.92 -6.02 28.16
C SER A 298 -17.29 -4.97 29.08
N TRP A 299 -16.37 -4.16 28.54
CA TRP A 299 -15.75 -3.03 29.24
C TRP A 299 -16.29 -1.68 28.74
N GLY A 300 -16.68 -0.82 29.69
CA GLY A 300 -16.64 0.64 29.55
C GLY A 300 -17.97 1.36 29.23
N PRO A 301 -18.10 2.64 29.62
CA PRO A 301 -19.34 3.44 29.61
C PRO A 301 -19.92 3.80 28.23
N TYR A 302 -19.44 3.18 27.14
CA TYR A 302 -19.89 3.42 25.77
C TYR A 302 -20.26 2.13 25.01
N SER A 303 -20.33 0.99 25.69
CA SER A 303 -20.77 -0.28 25.13
C SER A 303 -22.29 -0.30 24.96
N LYS A 304 -22.81 -0.12 23.74
CA LYS A 304 -24.24 -0.26 23.38
C LYS A 304 -24.70 -1.73 23.30
N ARG A 305 -24.06 -2.66 24.00
CA ARG A 305 -24.45 -4.08 23.98
C ARG A 305 -25.27 -4.41 25.23
N GLU A 306 -26.34 -5.17 25.02
CA GLU A 306 -27.15 -5.79 26.07
C GLU A 306 -26.23 -6.43 27.12
N VAL A 307 -26.46 -6.07 28.38
CA VAL A 307 -25.83 -6.72 29.52
C VAL A 307 -26.66 -7.97 29.81
N GLU A 308 -26.08 -9.15 29.62
CA GLU A 308 -26.70 -10.39 30.10
C GLU A 308 -26.65 -10.40 31.64
N TYR A 309 -27.81 -10.38 32.29
CA TYR A 309 -27.92 -10.51 33.74
C TYR A 309 -27.60 -11.94 34.15
N TYR A 310 -26.78 -12.12 35.19
CA TYR A 310 -26.55 -13.43 35.78
C TYR A 310 -27.47 -13.63 37.00
N GLU A 311 -28.37 -14.61 36.88
CA GLU A 311 -29.23 -15.07 37.97
C GLU A 311 -28.71 -16.43 38.45
N THR A 312 -28.13 -16.46 39.65
CA THR A 312 -27.78 -17.72 40.32
C THR A 312 -28.67 -17.91 41.51
N ARG A 313 -29.10 -19.15 41.73
CA ARG A 313 -29.64 -19.51 43.03
C ARG A 313 -28.50 -19.55 44.04
N PRO A 314 -28.76 -19.13 45.28
CA PRO A 314 -27.95 -19.50 46.42
C PRO A 314 -27.52 -20.97 46.40
N ILE A 315 -26.23 -21.25 46.57
CA ILE A 315 -25.73 -22.60 46.86
C ILE A 315 -24.76 -22.49 48.04
N LEU A 316 -25.08 -23.12 49.16
CA LEU A 316 -24.26 -23.14 50.38
C LEU A 316 -22.79 -23.47 50.09
N GLY A 317 -21.88 -22.61 50.56
CA GLY A 317 -20.43 -22.83 50.46
C GLY A 317 -19.77 -22.34 49.16
N ASN A 318 -20.53 -21.80 48.20
CA ASN A 318 -19.96 -21.27 46.97
C ASN A 318 -19.56 -19.80 47.07
N VAL A 319 -18.58 -19.45 46.25
CA VAL A 319 -17.89 -18.17 46.26
C VAL A 319 -17.94 -17.63 44.82
N LEU A 320 -18.53 -16.46 44.59
CA LEU A 320 -18.51 -15.80 43.27
C LEU A 320 -17.12 -15.22 43.01
N PHE A 321 -16.40 -15.65 41.97
CA PHE A 321 -15.05 -15.19 41.66
C PHE A 321 -15.02 -14.28 40.42
N PHE A 322 -14.42 -13.09 40.56
CA PHE A 322 -14.21 -12.16 39.45
C PHE A 322 -12.72 -12.04 39.11
N LYS A 323 -12.28 -12.49 37.92
CA LYS A 323 -10.89 -12.43 37.42
C LYS A 323 -10.83 -11.88 35.98
N CYS A 324 -9.67 -11.38 35.55
CA CYS A 324 -9.44 -10.93 34.17
C CYS A 324 -9.10 -12.06 33.21
N ALA A 325 -9.44 -11.84 31.93
CA ALA A 325 -9.27 -12.75 30.80
C ALA A 325 -7.86 -13.33 30.63
N ASP A 326 -6.85 -12.50 30.90
CA ASP A 326 -5.43 -12.80 30.71
C ASP A 326 -4.77 -13.39 31.96
N GLY A 327 -5.57 -13.70 32.99
CA GLY A 327 -5.08 -14.16 34.29
C GLY A 327 -4.46 -13.07 35.16
N SER A 328 -4.46 -11.80 34.70
CA SER A 328 -3.97 -10.65 35.46
C SER A 328 -4.99 -10.13 36.48
N ASN A 329 -4.58 -9.15 37.29
CA ASN A 329 -5.43 -8.53 38.29
C ASN A 329 -6.37 -7.51 37.61
N CYS A 330 -7.64 -7.86 37.44
CA CYS A 330 -8.68 -6.96 36.89
C CYS A 330 -8.91 -5.70 37.72
N LEU A 331 -8.68 -5.81 39.02
CA LEU A 331 -9.00 -4.79 40.00
C LEU A 331 -7.68 -4.32 40.62
N SER A 332 -6.92 -3.51 39.87
CA SER A 332 -5.80 -2.80 40.45
C SER A 332 -6.35 -1.74 41.40
N SER A 333 -6.25 -1.99 42.70
CA SER A 333 -6.60 -1.03 43.75
C SER A 333 -5.58 0.12 43.85
N LYS A 334 -4.53 0.11 43.02
CA LYS A 334 -3.54 1.20 42.97
C LYS A 334 -4.21 2.53 42.63
N GLY A 335 -4.32 3.38 43.63
CA GLY A 335 -4.94 4.71 43.53
C GLY A 335 -6.47 4.71 43.65
N LYS A 336 -7.09 3.56 43.93
CA LYS A 336 -8.53 3.44 44.21
C LYS A 336 -8.77 3.43 45.71
N ARG A 337 -9.93 3.92 46.14
CA ARG A 337 -10.30 3.99 47.56
C ARG A 337 -11.56 3.23 47.90
N THR A 338 -12.41 2.96 46.91
CA THR A 338 -13.73 2.37 47.16
C THR A 338 -14.00 1.22 46.21
N LEU A 339 -14.46 0.10 46.76
CA LEU A 339 -15.11 -0.99 46.04
C LEU A 339 -16.62 -0.72 46.01
N ASN A 340 -17.20 -0.61 44.81
CA ASN A 340 -18.63 -0.42 44.62
C ASN A 340 -19.24 -1.73 44.13
N ILE A 341 -20.29 -2.19 44.79
CA ILE A 341 -21.04 -3.39 44.44
C ILE A 341 -22.48 -2.96 44.16
N ASN A 342 -22.92 -3.08 42.91
CA ASN A 342 -24.32 -2.83 42.56
C ASN A 342 -25.10 -4.12 42.67
N ILE A 343 -26.02 -4.18 43.63
CA ILE A 343 -26.66 -5.39 44.12
C ILE A 343 -28.16 -5.19 44.31
N LEU A 344 -28.95 -6.22 44.02
CA LEU A 344 -30.40 -6.26 44.19
C LEU A 344 -30.71 -7.47 45.09
N GLY A 345 -31.59 -7.26 46.07
CA GLY A 345 -32.02 -8.26 47.04
C GLY A 345 -32.57 -7.60 48.32
N TYR A 346 -33.29 -8.38 49.13
CA TYR A 346 -33.79 -7.89 50.41
C TYR A 346 -32.67 -7.58 51.39
N ARG A 347 -32.86 -6.55 52.20
CA ARG A 347 -31.89 -6.05 53.17
C ARG A 347 -31.42 -7.14 54.12
N GLU A 348 -32.33 -7.94 54.66
CA GLU A 348 -32.00 -9.04 55.59
C GLU A 348 -30.97 -10.02 55.01
N ILE A 349 -31.03 -10.27 53.70
CA ILE A 349 -30.13 -11.22 53.01
C ILE A 349 -28.78 -10.56 52.73
N ILE A 350 -28.82 -9.29 52.30
CA ILE A 350 -27.59 -8.53 52.03
C ILE A 350 -26.83 -8.26 53.34
N GLU A 351 -27.51 -8.01 54.46
CA GLU A 351 -26.88 -7.85 55.79
C GLU A 351 -26.09 -9.10 56.20
N ASN A 352 -26.59 -10.29 55.88
CA ASN A 352 -25.88 -11.55 56.15
C ASN A 352 -24.77 -11.87 55.13
N THR A 353 -24.67 -11.11 54.04
CA THR A 353 -23.66 -11.32 53.00
C THR A 353 -22.32 -10.71 53.38
N GLN A 354 -21.24 -11.43 53.11
CA GLN A 354 -19.86 -11.00 53.29
C GLN A 354 -19.18 -10.79 51.94
N VAL A 355 -18.36 -9.75 51.87
CA VAL A 355 -17.41 -9.52 50.78
C VAL A 355 -16.05 -10.03 51.20
N ASN A 356 -15.49 -10.94 50.41
CA ASN A 356 -14.15 -11.44 50.63
C ASN A 356 -13.19 -10.94 49.54
N LEU A 357 -12.06 -10.38 49.96
CA LEU A 357 -10.96 -10.04 49.07
C LEU A 357 -9.86 -11.09 49.15
N LEU A 358 -9.47 -11.60 47.98
CA LEU A 358 -8.38 -12.55 47.86
C LEU A 358 -7.11 -11.83 47.43
N THR A 359 -6.02 -11.99 48.18
CA THR A 359 -4.73 -11.35 47.91
C THR A 359 -3.70 -12.38 47.47
N LYS A 360 -2.74 -11.95 46.62
CA LYS A 360 -1.76 -12.87 46.04
C LYS A 360 -0.88 -13.46 47.14
N GLY A 361 -0.93 -14.79 47.29
CA GLY A 361 -0.09 -15.54 48.24
C GLY A 361 -0.73 -15.83 49.60
N GLU A 362 -1.96 -15.35 49.86
CA GLU A 362 -2.68 -15.65 51.09
C GLU A 362 -3.68 -16.79 50.88
N LYS A 363 -3.75 -17.70 51.86
CA LYS A 363 -4.70 -18.82 51.86
C LYS A 363 -6.05 -18.46 52.46
N ILE A 364 -6.13 -17.36 53.21
CA ILE A 364 -7.32 -16.93 53.94
C ILE A 364 -7.76 -15.60 53.32
N PRO A 365 -9.00 -15.51 52.79
CA PRO A 365 -9.50 -14.25 52.26
C PRO A 365 -9.78 -13.24 53.39
N LEU A 366 -9.71 -11.96 53.06
CA LEU A 366 -10.11 -10.89 53.96
C LEU A 366 -11.62 -10.65 53.81
N SER A 367 -12.39 -11.05 54.80
CA SER A 367 -13.86 -11.00 54.79
C SER A 367 -14.37 -9.79 55.57
N ILE A 368 -15.35 -9.08 55.01
CA ILE A 368 -16.09 -8.02 55.70
C ILE A 368 -17.59 -8.19 55.45
N SER A 369 -18.40 -8.07 56.50
CA SER A 369 -19.86 -8.09 56.40
C SER A 369 -20.38 -6.83 55.67
N LEU A 370 -21.34 -7.03 54.76
CA LEU A 370 -22.03 -5.96 54.07
C LEU A 370 -22.95 -5.14 54.98
N GLU A 371 -23.42 -5.71 56.09
CA GLU A 371 -24.26 -5.04 57.10
C GLU A 371 -23.72 -3.65 57.47
N THR A 372 -22.39 -3.55 57.63
CA THR A 372 -21.73 -2.31 58.04
C THR A 372 -21.68 -1.20 56.97
N PHE A 373 -22.10 -1.50 55.75
CA PHE A 373 -22.08 -0.59 54.60
C PHE A 373 -23.47 -0.34 53.99
N ILE A 374 -24.51 -0.90 54.59
CA ILE A 374 -25.90 -0.61 54.22
C ILE A 374 -26.31 0.66 54.96
N ASP A 375 -26.55 1.73 54.21
CA ASP A 375 -26.98 3.01 54.76
C ASP A 375 -28.51 3.20 54.67
N SER A 376 -29.02 4.32 55.16
CA SER A 376 -30.45 4.62 55.16
C SER A 376 -31.02 4.90 53.75
N SER A 377 -30.20 4.95 52.71
CA SER A 377 -30.65 5.08 51.31
C SER A 377 -30.92 3.73 50.64
N PHE A 378 -30.65 2.61 51.34
CA PHE A 378 -30.95 1.28 50.84
C PHE A 378 -32.46 1.08 50.65
N ILE A 379 -32.86 0.72 49.43
CA ILE A 379 -34.25 0.44 49.07
C ILE A 379 -34.48 -1.06 49.26
N ASP A 380 -35.29 -1.41 50.26
CA ASP A 380 -35.60 -2.77 50.68
C ASP A 380 -36.92 -3.27 50.05
N ASP A 381 -36.97 -3.29 48.72
CA ASP A 381 -38.11 -3.77 47.94
C ASP A 381 -37.83 -5.09 47.19
N GLY A 382 -36.59 -5.59 47.25
CA GLY A 382 -36.14 -6.79 46.53
C GLY A 382 -35.95 -6.61 45.02
N ASP A 383 -36.36 -5.47 44.44
CA ASP A 383 -36.39 -5.23 42.98
C ASP A 383 -35.53 -4.03 42.55
N SER A 384 -35.11 -3.19 43.49
CA SER A 384 -34.25 -2.03 43.26
C SER A 384 -32.77 -2.36 43.44
N TYR A 385 -31.95 -1.81 42.55
CA TYR A 385 -30.50 -1.88 42.66
C TYR A 385 -29.97 -0.89 43.69
N ASN A 386 -29.15 -1.40 44.61
CA ASN A 386 -28.47 -0.66 45.65
C ASN A 386 -26.96 -0.70 45.40
N THR A 387 -26.28 0.45 45.51
CA THR A 387 -24.82 0.50 45.39
C THR A 387 -24.17 0.52 46.77
N ILE A 388 -23.56 -0.59 47.16
CA ILE A 388 -22.81 -0.69 48.42
C ILE A 388 -21.37 -0.26 48.19
N ARG A 389 -20.89 0.67 49.01
CA ARG A 389 -19.56 1.28 48.90
C ARG A 389 -18.68 0.86 50.07
N ILE A 390 -17.65 0.10 49.76
CA ILE A 390 -16.72 -0.47 50.75
C ILE A 390 -15.38 0.23 50.63
N PRO A 391 -14.96 1.02 51.63
CA PRO A 391 -13.64 1.65 51.63
C PRO A 391 -12.54 0.59 51.69
N LEU A 392 -11.60 0.65 50.76
CA LEU A 392 -10.54 -0.35 50.60
C LEU A 392 -9.56 -0.33 51.78
N GLU A 393 -9.44 0.79 52.50
CA GLU A 393 -8.65 0.86 53.74
C GLU A 393 -9.11 -0.15 54.79
N ARG A 394 -10.38 -0.60 54.75
CA ARG A 394 -10.90 -1.62 55.67
C ARG A 394 -10.27 -2.99 55.49
N PHE A 395 -9.71 -3.26 54.31
CA PHE A 395 -8.99 -4.50 54.03
C PHE A 395 -7.48 -4.38 54.32
N PHE A 396 -7.00 -3.23 54.81
CA PHE A 396 -5.59 -2.96 55.13
C PHE A 396 -4.59 -3.23 53.97
N ARG A 397 -5.07 -3.36 52.74
CA ARG A 397 -4.26 -3.70 51.56
C ARG A 397 -4.78 -3.06 50.29
N ASN A 398 -3.83 -2.65 49.45
CA ASN A 398 -4.09 -1.96 48.18
C ASN A 398 -3.90 -2.89 46.96
N GLU A 399 -3.82 -4.20 47.18
CA GLU A 399 -3.67 -5.19 46.12
C GLU A 399 -4.49 -6.46 46.45
N PHE A 400 -5.49 -6.75 45.63
CA PHE A 400 -6.28 -7.97 45.65
C PHE A 400 -6.51 -8.43 44.21
N TYR A 401 -6.68 -9.73 44.01
CA TYR A 401 -6.83 -10.33 42.68
C TYR A 401 -8.28 -10.74 42.36
N ALA A 402 -9.10 -10.94 43.39
CA ALA A 402 -10.50 -11.30 43.25
C ALA A 402 -11.32 -10.73 44.42
N VAL A 403 -12.58 -10.45 44.11
CA VAL A 403 -13.65 -10.12 45.07
C VAL A 403 -14.59 -11.32 45.07
N THR A 404 -15.16 -11.66 46.21
CA THR A 404 -16.15 -12.71 46.31
C THR A 404 -17.26 -12.37 47.28
N LEU A 405 -18.45 -12.94 47.06
CA LEU A 405 -19.58 -12.83 47.98
C LEU A 405 -19.89 -14.19 48.61
N SER A 406 -20.17 -14.21 49.91
CA SER A 406 -20.55 -15.41 50.69
C SER A 406 -21.54 -15.05 51.79
N GLY A 407 -22.10 -16.03 52.51
CA GLY A 407 -22.89 -15.78 53.73
C GLY A 407 -24.40 -15.61 53.56
N TYR A 408 -24.94 -15.80 52.36
CA TYR A 408 -26.38 -15.90 52.15
C TYR A 408 -26.87 -17.32 52.55
N ASP A 409 -28.08 -17.43 53.12
CA ASP A 409 -28.69 -18.70 53.56
C ASP A 409 -29.59 -19.27 52.46
N ASP A 410 -29.43 -20.57 52.14
CA ASP A 410 -30.23 -21.30 51.15
C ASP A 410 -31.70 -21.52 51.63
N SER A 411 -31.99 -21.24 52.91
CA SER A 411 -33.33 -21.41 53.47
C SER A 411 -34.35 -20.38 52.98
N ASN A 412 -33.89 -19.21 52.50
CA ASN A 412 -34.73 -18.18 51.91
C ASN A 412 -34.74 -18.33 50.38
N SER A 413 -35.93 -18.35 49.77
CA SER A 413 -36.12 -18.42 48.31
C SER A 413 -35.64 -17.17 47.55
N ASP A 414 -35.10 -16.21 48.29
CA ASP A 414 -34.82 -14.88 47.83
C ASP A 414 -33.41 -14.81 47.23
N ILE A 415 -33.31 -14.11 46.11
CA ILE A 415 -32.14 -14.13 45.24
C ILE A 415 -31.39 -12.81 45.39
N ILE A 416 -30.07 -12.88 45.58
CA ILE A 416 -29.20 -11.73 45.39
C ILE A 416 -28.77 -11.67 43.92
N ARG A 417 -28.99 -10.53 43.25
CA ARG A 417 -28.48 -10.27 41.90
C ARG A 417 -27.38 -9.22 41.96
N VAL A 418 -26.20 -9.52 41.43
CA VAL A 418 -25.09 -8.58 41.33
C VAL A 418 -25.00 -8.10 39.89
N GLU A 419 -25.25 -6.81 39.65
CA GLU A 419 -25.15 -6.23 38.30
C GLU A 419 -23.70 -5.89 37.95
N ALA A 420 -22.98 -5.25 38.88
CA ALA A 420 -21.62 -4.80 38.62
C ALA A 420 -20.78 -4.70 39.90
N ILE A 421 -19.47 -4.95 39.74
CA ILE A 421 -18.45 -4.65 40.74
C ILE A 421 -17.42 -3.71 40.10
N SER A 422 -17.15 -2.57 40.74
CA SER A 422 -16.24 -1.56 40.19
C SER A 422 -15.38 -0.91 41.28
N LEU A 423 -14.31 -0.21 40.86
CA LEU A 423 -13.45 0.56 41.76
C LEU A 423 -13.50 2.05 41.44
N SER A 424 -13.71 2.87 42.46
CA SER A 424 -13.66 4.32 42.36
C SER A 424 -12.63 4.94 43.32
N ASN A 425 -12.31 6.21 43.06
CA ASN A 425 -11.46 7.02 43.93
C ASN A 425 -12.28 7.66 45.05
#